data_AF-A0A443RWZ3-F1
#
_entry.id   AF-A0A443RWZ3-F1
#
_cell.length_a   1.000
_cell.length_b   1.000
_cell.length_c   1.000
_cell.angle_alpha   90.00
_cell.angle_beta   90.00
_cell.angle_gamma   90.00
#
_symmetry.space_group_name_H-M   'P 1'
#
loop_
_entity.id
_entity.type
_entity.pdbx_description
1 polymer ?
#
loop_
_entity_poly.entity_id
_entity_poly.type
_entity_poly.pdbx_seq_one_letter_code
_entity_poly.pdbx_strand_id
1 'polypeptide(L)'
;GVAAANGLRFYLKKYCNSHVSWSGNRLSVPSPLPKPSGIVTVVIHDKLRYYQNVCTQSYSFVWWDWNRWEQEIDYMALLGLNTALMFTGQEYVWKKVFTDFGLKEEEINDFFTGPAFLAWNRMGNLQKWGGPLSDNWHNLQFNLAMRIVNRMRDFGMLTVFPAFAGHVPRNLTRVYPNATVTHLSSWVGFNCTYSCTSFLEPEDPLFIKIGAAFVNEYNYLFGTDNIYNSDLFNEMTPKTSDPTYLGKCGKAVYESIAAADPKGIWY
;
A
#
# COMPACT_ATOMS: atom_id res chain seq x y z
N GLY A 1 5.48 -20.94 -4.54
CA GLY A 1 4.09 -21.35 -4.22
C GLY A 1 3.10 -21.00 -5.32
N VAL A 2 3.01 -19.74 -5.76
CA VAL A 2 1.97 -19.23 -6.69
C VAL A 2 1.77 -20.11 -7.94
N ALA A 3 2.82 -20.50 -8.65
CA ALA A 3 2.70 -21.31 -9.86
C ALA A 3 2.04 -22.69 -9.59
N ALA A 4 2.36 -23.31 -8.45
CA ALA A 4 1.75 -24.58 -8.05
C ALA A 4 0.26 -24.40 -7.68
N ALA A 5 -0.09 -23.33 -6.96
CA ALA A 5 -1.49 -23.01 -6.65
C ALA A 5 -2.30 -22.73 -7.94
N ASN A 6 -1.72 -22.02 -8.90
CA ASN A 6 -2.34 -21.80 -10.19
C ASN A 6 -2.53 -23.11 -10.99
N GLY A 7 -1.55 -24.02 -10.94
CA GLY A 7 -1.66 -25.36 -11.50
C GLY A 7 -2.79 -26.18 -10.84
N LEU A 8 -2.93 -26.10 -9.52
CA LEU A 8 -4.06 -26.70 -8.80
C LEU A 8 -5.40 -26.11 -9.28
N ARG A 9 -5.50 -24.78 -9.38
CA ARG A 9 -6.70 -24.13 -9.91
C ARG A 9 -7.00 -24.58 -11.34
N PHE A 10 -5.99 -24.67 -12.19
CA PHE A 10 -6.12 -25.16 -13.55
C PHE A 10 -6.69 -26.58 -13.57
N TYR A 11 -6.13 -27.47 -12.76
CA TYR A 11 -6.59 -28.85 -12.64
C TYR A 11 -8.05 -28.93 -12.18
N LEU A 12 -8.37 -28.26 -11.07
CA LEU A 12 -9.71 -28.20 -10.50
C LEU A 12 -10.74 -27.67 -11.51
N LYS A 13 -10.38 -26.61 -12.24
CA LYS A 13 -11.26 -26.00 -13.24
C LYS A 13 -11.46 -26.89 -14.48
N LYS A 14 -10.38 -27.44 -15.03
CA LYS A 14 -10.41 -28.15 -16.32
C LYS A 14 -10.83 -29.62 -16.23
N TYR A 15 -10.51 -30.27 -15.11
CA TYR A 15 -10.73 -31.71 -14.95
C TYR A 15 -11.83 -32.02 -13.93
N CYS A 16 -11.99 -31.19 -12.90
CA CYS A 16 -12.96 -31.45 -11.84
C CYS A 16 -14.23 -30.59 -11.92
N ASN A 17 -14.36 -29.76 -12.96
CA ASN A 17 -15.44 -28.78 -13.15
C ASN A 17 -15.62 -27.82 -11.95
N SER A 18 -14.56 -27.52 -11.23
CA SER A 18 -14.62 -26.62 -10.07
C SER A 18 -14.50 -25.15 -10.46
N HIS A 19 -15.02 -24.27 -9.60
CA HIS A 19 -14.91 -22.82 -9.71
C HIS A 19 -14.69 -22.21 -8.33
N VAL A 20 -13.82 -21.20 -8.27
CA VAL A 20 -13.53 -20.42 -7.06
C VAL A 20 -13.68 -18.95 -7.43
N SER A 21 -14.43 -18.21 -6.62
CA SER A 21 -14.66 -16.77 -6.78
C SER A 21 -14.92 -16.11 -5.42
N TRP A 22 -15.00 -14.79 -5.38
CA TRP A 22 -15.41 -14.07 -4.17
C TRP A 22 -16.84 -14.36 -3.71
N SER A 23 -17.76 -14.62 -4.64
CA SER A 23 -19.18 -14.84 -4.31
C SER A 23 -19.47 -16.27 -3.87
N GLY A 24 -18.54 -17.20 -4.10
CA GLY A 24 -18.68 -18.56 -3.64
C GLY A 24 -17.86 -19.55 -4.46
N ASN A 25 -17.75 -20.75 -3.91
CA ASN A 25 -16.96 -21.81 -4.49
C ASN A 25 -17.86 -22.98 -4.88
N ARG A 26 -17.66 -23.50 -6.10
CA ARG A 26 -18.12 -24.82 -6.50
C ARG A 26 -16.90 -25.74 -6.55
N LEU A 27 -16.66 -26.50 -5.48
CA LEU A 27 -15.55 -27.45 -5.42
C LEU A 27 -16.09 -28.86 -5.60
N SER A 28 -15.80 -29.45 -6.74
CA SER A 28 -16.10 -30.84 -7.06
C SER A 28 -14.79 -31.62 -7.07
N VAL A 29 -14.72 -32.71 -6.33
CA VAL A 29 -13.54 -33.59 -6.23
C VAL A 29 -14.00 -35.02 -6.52
N PRO A 30 -14.04 -35.44 -7.81
CA PRO A 30 -14.55 -36.75 -8.19
C PRO A 30 -13.68 -37.90 -7.63
N SER A 31 -14.31 -39.05 -7.41
CA SER A 31 -13.61 -40.31 -7.09
C SER A 31 -13.94 -41.36 -8.16
N PRO A 32 -12.95 -41.85 -8.93
CA PRO A 32 -11.54 -41.46 -8.89
C PRO A 32 -11.29 -40.04 -9.43
N LEU A 33 -10.17 -39.44 -9.03
CA LEU A 33 -9.73 -38.14 -9.57
C LEU A 33 -9.50 -38.24 -11.09
N PRO A 34 -10.04 -37.32 -11.91
CA PRO A 34 -9.85 -37.38 -13.35
C PRO A 34 -8.37 -37.21 -13.71
N LYS A 35 -7.84 -38.12 -14.52
CA LYS A 35 -6.43 -38.13 -14.92
C LYS A 35 -6.25 -37.42 -16.27
N PRO A 36 -5.34 -36.44 -16.39
CA PRO A 36 -4.94 -35.89 -17.68
C PRO A 36 -4.38 -36.98 -18.61
N SER A 37 -4.62 -36.86 -19.91
CA SER A 37 -4.12 -37.82 -20.91
C SER A 37 -2.60 -37.79 -21.10
N GLY A 38 -1.93 -36.76 -20.58
CA GLY A 38 -0.47 -36.60 -20.62
C GLY A 38 0.00 -35.47 -19.69
N ILE A 39 1.28 -35.12 -19.75
CA ILE A 39 1.83 -33.98 -19.02
C ILE A 39 1.28 -32.70 -19.63
N VAL A 40 0.69 -31.84 -18.80
CA VAL A 40 0.23 -30.51 -19.20
C VAL A 40 1.13 -29.47 -18.56
N THR A 41 1.80 -28.68 -19.40
CA THR A 41 2.64 -27.56 -18.97
C THR A 41 2.03 -26.26 -19.49
N VAL A 42 1.81 -25.31 -18.58
CA VAL A 42 1.35 -23.96 -18.91
C VAL A 42 2.41 -22.99 -18.43
N VAL A 43 2.86 -22.12 -19.32
CA VAL A 43 3.84 -21.08 -19.04
C VAL A 43 3.14 -19.72 -19.04
N ILE A 44 3.36 -18.94 -17.99
CA ILE A 44 2.96 -17.53 -17.93
C ILE A 44 4.23 -16.71 -18.15
N HIS A 45 4.24 -15.89 -19.20
CA HIS A 45 5.41 -15.11 -19.60
C HIS A 45 5.57 -13.81 -18.79
N ASP A 46 4.48 -13.32 -18.19
CA ASP A 46 4.50 -12.10 -17.38
C ASP A 46 5.31 -12.30 -16.10
N LYS A 47 6.35 -11.48 -15.93
CA LYS A 47 7.20 -11.49 -14.72
C LYS A 47 6.38 -11.10 -13.48
N LEU A 48 5.54 -10.08 -13.61
CA LEU A 48 4.68 -9.56 -12.55
C LEU A 48 3.23 -9.67 -12.98
N ARG A 49 2.40 -10.23 -12.09
CA ARG A 49 0.95 -10.35 -12.22
C ARG A 49 0.37 -9.67 -11.00
N TYR A 50 0.12 -8.38 -11.19
CA TYR A 50 -0.20 -7.43 -10.16
C TYR A 50 -1.69 -7.46 -9.80
N TYR A 51 -2.00 -7.19 -8.52
CA TYR A 51 -3.37 -7.08 -8.04
C TYR A 51 -3.53 -5.90 -7.08
N GLN A 52 -4.78 -5.39 -7.05
CA GLN A 52 -5.32 -4.31 -6.20
C GLN A 52 -5.19 -2.90 -6.78
N ASN A 53 -6.09 -2.03 -6.35
CA ASN A 53 -5.98 -0.58 -6.46
C ASN A 53 -5.88 -0.01 -5.04
N VAL A 54 -5.23 1.15 -4.87
CA VAL A 54 -5.13 1.83 -3.57
C VAL A 54 -6.52 2.09 -2.96
N CYS A 55 -7.52 2.38 -3.79
CA CYS A 55 -8.91 2.58 -3.37
C CYS A 55 -9.59 1.32 -2.83
N THR A 56 -9.17 0.13 -3.28
CA THR A 56 -9.75 -1.16 -2.83
C THR A 56 -9.55 -1.36 -1.32
N GLN A 57 -8.49 -0.79 -0.76
CA GLN A 57 -8.19 -0.83 0.67
C GLN A 57 -9.31 -0.21 1.51
N SER A 58 -9.91 0.88 1.02
CA SER A 58 -11.00 1.59 1.70
C SER A 58 -12.38 1.11 1.28
N TYR A 59 -12.59 0.82 -0.01
CA TYR A 59 -13.89 0.42 -0.52
C TYR A 59 -14.26 -1.03 -0.23
N SER A 60 -13.29 -1.91 -0.02
CA SER A 60 -13.55 -3.34 0.14
C SER A 60 -12.88 -3.93 1.37
N PHE A 61 -11.60 -3.60 1.63
CA PHE A 61 -10.79 -4.33 2.62
C PHE A 61 -10.82 -3.74 4.03
N VAL A 62 -11.35 -2.53 4.21
CA VAL A 62 -11.26 -1.75 5.45
C VAL A 62 -11.75 -2.49 6.70
N TRP A 63 -12.75 -3.36 6.55
CA TRP A 63 -13.32 -4.14 7.67
C TRP A 63 -12.93 -5.61 7.64
N TRP A 64 -11.97 -6.01 6.80
CA TRP A 64 -11.54 -7.39 6.73
C TRP A 64 -10.71 -7.77 7.95
N ASP A 65 -11.06 -8.91 8.53
CA ASP A 65 -10.21 -9.59 9.49
C ASP A 65 -9.19 -10.49 8.78
N TRP A 66 -8.43 -11.24 9.56
CA TRP A 66 -7.49 -12.21 9.00
C TRP A 66 -8.18 -13.28 8.15
N ASN A 67 -9.31 -13.82 8.61
CA ASN A 67 -9.95 -14.95 7.94
C ASN A 67 -10.34 -14.58 6.51
N ARG A 68 -10.80 -13.34 6.30
CA ARG A 68 -11.09 -12.84 4.95
C ARG A 68 -9.83 -12.58 4.14
N TRP A 69 -8.77 -12.03 4.75
CA TRP A 69 -7.48 -11.81 4.07
C TRP A 69 -6.80 -13.10 3.66
N GLU A 70 -6.82 -14.13 4.49
CA GLU A 70 -6.27 -15.46 4.19
C GLU A 70 -6.94 -16.05 2.94
N GLN A 71 -8.27 -15.97 2.87
CA GLN A 71 -9.02 -16.39 1.68
C GLN A 71 -8.65 -15.58 0.44
N GLU A 72 -8.40 -14.26 0.58
CA GLU A 72 -7.98 -13.43 -0.54
C GLU A 72 -6.59 -13.83 -1.04
N ILE A 73 -5.64 -14.09 -0.15
CA ILE A 73 -4.28 -14.49 -0.53
C ILE A 73 -4.28 -15.87 -1.19
N ASP A 74 -5.07 -16.82 -0.67
CA ASP A 74 -5.27 -18.12 -1.32
C ASP A 74 -5.87 -17.93 -2.73
N TYR A 75 -6.87 -17.05 -2.87
CA TYR A 75 -7.47 -16.72 -4.15
C TYR A 75 -6.47 -16.07 -5.12
N MET A 76 -5.65 -15.14 -4.63
CA MET A 76 -4.56 -14.52 -5.39
C MET A 76 -3.57 -15.58 -5.91
N ALA A 77 -3.17 -16.52 -5.05
CA ALA A 77 -2.27 -17.61 -5.43
C ALA A 77 -2.89 -18.53 -6.48
N LEU A 78 -4.17 -18.90 -6.32
CA LEU A 78 -4.92 -19.70 -7.28
C LEU A 78 -5.03 -18.98 -8.63
N LEU A 79 -5.20 -17.66 -8.65
CA LEU A 79 -5.21 -16.85 -9.88
C LEU A 79 -3.83 -16.68 -10.52
N GLY A 80 -2.75 -17.07 -9.83
CA GLY A 80 -1.39 -16.92 -10.32
C GLY A 80 -0.82 -15.52 -10.13
N LEU A 81 -1.43 -14.70 -9.25
CA LEU A 81 -0.94 -13.37 -8.90
C LEU A 81 0.29 -13.49 -8.00
N ASN A 82 1.35 -12.73 -8.30
CA ASN A 82 2.62 -12.78 -7.57
C ASN A 82 3.11 -11.43 -7.08
N THR A 83 2.34 -10.36 -7.27
CA THR A 83 2.69 -9.02 -6.80
C THR A 83 1.41 -8.31 -6.39
N ALA A 84 1.38 -7.68 -5.22
CA ALA A 84 0.20 -6.90 -4.80
C ALA A 84 0.58 -5.80 -3.82
N LEU A 85 -0.28 -4.77 -3.75
CA LEU A 85 -0.15 -3.71 -2.76
C LEU A 85 -0.24 -4.27 -1.34
N MET A 86 0.54 -3.69 -0.44
CA MET A 86 0.54 -4.01 0.98
C MET A 86 0.47 -2.75 1.83
N PHE A 87 -0.72 -2.15 1.84
CA PHE A 87 -0.99 -0.85 2.48
C PHE A 87 -1.59 -0.96 3.88
N THR A 88 -2.06 -2.15 4.27
CA THR A 88 -2.58 -2.43 5.61
C THR A 88 -1.50 -2.13 6.66
N GLY A 89 -1.89 -1.42 7.73
CA GLY A 89 -1.00 -1.09 8.85
C GLY A 89 -0.14 0.16 8.66
N GLN A 90 -0.14 0.82 7.51
CA GLN A 90 0.81 1.93 7.27
C GLN A 90 0.63 3.13 8.21
N GLU A 91 -0.58 3.39 8.71
CA GLU A 91 -0.81 4.47 9.67
C GLU A 91 -0.15 4.20 11.03
N TYR A 92 0.07 2.93 11.40
CA TYR A 92 0.88 2.58 12.57
C TYR A 92 2.33 3.06 12.38
N VAL A 93 2.90 2.77 11.21
CA VAL A 93 4.26 3.17 10.86
C VAL A 93 4.38 4.69 10.79
N TRP A 94 3.43 5.37 10.15
CA TRP A 94 3.40 6.83 10.10
C TRP A 94 3.25 7.47 11.49
N LYS A 95 2.41 6.91 12.39
CA LYS A 95 2.27 7.43 13.76
C LYS A 95 3.61 7.41 14.49
N LYS A 96 4.37 6.31 14.36
CA LYS A 96 5.72 6.21 14.92
C LYS A 96 6.69 7.22 14.28
N VAL A 97 6.79 7.23 12.94
CA VAL A 97 7.71 8.12 12.23
C VAL A 97 7.44 9.59 12.57
N PHE A 98 6.18 10.04 12.51
CA PHE A 98 5.86 11.43 12.85
C PHE A 98 6.14 11.77 14.32
N THR A 99 5.96 10.82 15.23
CA THR A 99 6.33 10.98 16.65
C THR A 99 7.84 11.13 16.81
N ASP A 100 8.64 10.31 16.11
CA ASP A 100 10.10 10.39 16.11
C ASP A 100 10.60 11.72 15.50
N PHE A 101 9.80 12.34 14.62
CA PHE A 101 10.02 13.68 14.09
C PHE A 101 9.47 14.81 14.96
N GLY A 102 8.91 14.53 16.15
CA GLY A 102 8.52 15.54 17.14
C GLY A 102 7.09 16.11 17.01
N LEU A 103 6.25 15.49 16.18
CA LEU A 103 4.82 15.81 16.14
C LEU A 103 4.11 15.23 17.36
N LYS A 104 3.14 15.96 17.89
CA LYS A 104 2.33 15.49 19.01
C LYS A 104 1.27 14.52 18.51
N GLU A 105 0.85 13.62 19.39
CA GLU A 105 -0.21 12.65 19.08
C GLU A 105 -1.50 13.32 18.57
N GLU A 106 -1.93 14.44 19.18
CA GLU A 106 -3.10 15.21 18.74
C GLU A 106 -2.97 15.72 17.29
N GLU A 107 -1.76 16.07 16.86
CA GLU A 107 -1.48 16.59 15.51
C GLU A 107 -1.43 15.46 14.47
N ILE A 108 -0.94 14.29 14.87
CA ILE A 108 -0.95 13.07 14.05
C ILE A 108 -2.38 12.56 13.88
N ASN A 109 -3.15 12.55 14.97
CA ASN A 109 -4.56 12.14 14.96
C ASN A 109 -5.43 13.08 14.11
N ASP A 110 -5.09 14.38 14.04
CA ASP A 110 -5.76 15.35 13.15
C ASP A 110 -5.42 15.12 11.67
N PHE A 111 -4.28 14.51 11.36
CA PHE A 111 -3.86 14.27 9.98
C PHE A 111 -4.60 13.09 9.35
N PHE A 112 -4.72 11.96 10.05
CA PHE A 112 -5.36 10.78 9.50
C PHE A 112 -6.88 10.96 9.32
N THR A 113 -7.41 10.41 8.23
CA THR A 113 -8.86 10.28 8.06
C THR A 113 -9.41 9.09 8.86
N GLY A 114 -10.72 8.93 8.87
CA GLY A 114 -11.37 7.69 9.29
C GLY A 114 -10.99 6.50 8.40
N PRO A 115 -11.15 5.25 8.87
CA PRO A 115 -10.72 4.05 8.16
C PRO A 115 -11.22 3.95 6.71
N ALA A 116 -12.49 4.28 6.49
CA ALA A 116 -13.16 4.18 5.19
C ALA A 116 -12.65 5.21 4.15
N PHE A 117 -11.78 6.14 4.55
CA PHE A 117 -11.26 7.20 3.69
C PHE A 117 -9.72 7.18 3.54
N LEU A 118 -9.06 6.18 4.13
CA LEU A 118 -7.59 6.13 4.18
C LEU A 118 -6.93 6.09 2.80
N ALA A 119 -7.56 5.50 1.78
CA ALA A 119 -7.02 5.55 0.41
C ALA A 119 -6.74 6.99 -0.06
N TRP A 120 -7.70 7.90 0.12
CA TRP A 120 -7.56 9.32 -0.24
C TRP A 120 -6.67 10.10 0.71
N ASN A 121 -6.51 9.65 1.95
CA ASN A 121 -5.54 10.25 2.87
C ASN A 121 -4.10 9.95 2.45
N ARG A 122 -3.82 8.69 2.10
CA ARG A 122 -2.49 8.22 1.67
C ARG A 122 -2.02 8.88 0.37
N MET A 123 -2.96 9.23 -0.50
CA MET A 123 -2.71 9.96 -1.76
C MET A 123 -2.67 11.49 -1.58
N GLY A 124 -2.83 12.00 -0.35
CA GLY A 124 -2.79 13.43 -0.04
C GLY A 124 -4.06 14.21 -0.43
N ASN A 125 -5.10 13.56 -0.96
CA ASN A 125 -6.35 14.23 -1.33
C ASN A 125 -7.14 14.69 -0.11
N LEU A 126 -7.17 13.86 0.94
CA LEU A 126 -7.92 14.10 2.18
C LEU A 126 -7.01 14.05 3.42
N GLN A 127 -7.47 14.66 4.49
CA GLN A 127 -6.93 14.58 5.84
C GLN A 127 -8.08 14.83 6.82
N LYS A 128 -7.94 14.38 8.07
CA LYS A 128 -8.90 14.59 9.18
C LYS A 128 -10.30 13.97 9.05
N TRP A 129 -10.87 13.94 7.84
CA TRP A 129 -12.27 13.59 7.59
C TRP A 129 -12.64 12.20 8.13
N GLY A 130 -13.64 12.15 9.00
CA GLY A 130 -14.12 10.90 9.63
C GLY A 130 -13.16 10.28 10.65
N GLY A 131 -12.06 10.95 10.99
CA GLY A 131 -11.11 10.53 12.03
C GLY A 131 -11.52 11.01 13.43
N PRO A 132 -10.63 10.85 14.44
CA PRO A 132 -9.29 10.24 14.34
C PRO A 132 -9.34 8.71 14.32
N LEU A 133 -8.21 8.08 13.99
CA LEU A 133 -8.00 6.65 14.21
C LEU A 133 -7.75 6.37 15.69
N SER A 134 -8.30 5.27 16.22
CA SER A 134 -8.03 4.85 17.60
C SER A 134 -6.74 4.02 17.68
N ASP A 135 -6.12 3.96 18.86
CA ASP A 135 -4.96 3.07 19.09
C ASP A 135 -5.29 1.61 18.81
N ASN A 136 -6.52 1.19 19.12
CA ASN A 136 -6.98 -0.16 18.81
C ASN A 136 -6.97 -0.42 17.29
N TRP A 137 -7.37 0.56 16.46
CA TRP A 137 -7.27 0.44 15.01
C TRP A 137 -5.81 0.25 14.56
N HIS A 138 -4.89 1.08 15.05
CA HIS A 138 -3.47 0.97 14.72
C HIS A 138 -2.90 -0.41 15.07
N ASN A 139 -3.18 -0.91 16.28
CA ASN A 139 -2.71 -2.21 16.73
C ASN A 139 -3.33 -3.38 15.95
N LEU A 140 -4.63 -3.33 15.65
CA LEU A 140 -5.29 -4.36 14.86
C LEU A 140 -4.74 -4.42 13.44
N GLN A 141 -4.57 -3.26 12.79
CA GLN A 141 -4.05 -3.20 11.42
C GLN A 141 -2.58 -3.60 11.34
N PHE A 142 -1.75 -3.26 12.34
CA PHE A 142 -0.35 -3.71 12.42
C PHE A 142 -0.26 -5.25 12.53
N ASN A 143 -1.01 -5.85 13.46
CA ASN A 143 -1.02 -7.30 13.63
C ASN A 143 -1.56 -8.02 12.38
N LEU A 144 -2.58 -7.45 11.73
CA LEU A 144 -3.10 -7.96 10.47
C LEU A 144 -2.04 -7.89 9.36
N ALA A 145 -1.31 -6.78 9.27
CA ALA A 145 -0.25 -6.59 8.28
C ALA A 145 0.84 -7.67 8.38
N MET A 146 1.29 -7.98 9.60
CA MET A 146 2.28 -9.03 9.84
C MET A 146 1.83 -10.38 9.26
N ARG A 147 0.56 -10.75 9.47
CA ARG A 147 0.02 -12.02 8.98
C ARG A 147 -0.10 -12.03 7.46
N ILE A 148 -0.55 -10.93 6.85
CA ILE A 148 -0.70 -10.79 5.40
C ILE A 148 0.67 -10.93 4.72
N VAL A 149 1.67 -10.16 5.17
CA VAL A 149 3.02 -10.18 4.59
C VAL A 149 3.61 -11.58 4.65
N ASN A 150 3.55 -12.24 5.80
CA ASN A 150 4.09 -13.59 5.96
C ASN A 150 3.41 -14.57 5.00
N ARG A 151 2.07 -14.56 4.93
CA ARG A 151 1.35 -15.50 4.06
C ARG A 151 1.54 -15.23 2.57
N MET A 152 1.65 -13.97 2.16
CA MET A 152 2.01 -13.63 0.78
C MET A 152 3.39 -14.21 0.42
N ARG A 153 4.37 -14.10 1.32
CA ARG A 153 5.73 -14.62 1.10
C ARG A 153 5.82 -16.14 1.18
N ASP A 154 4.99 -16.82 1.96
CA ASP A 154 4.89 -18.29 1.93
C ASP A 154 4.54 -18.80 0.52
N PHE A 155 3.73 -18.05 -0.23
CA PHE A 155 3.45 -18.36 -1.63
C PHE A 155 4.56 -17.91 -2.59
N GLY A 156 5.49 -17.07 -2.15
CA GLY A 156 6.51 -16.40 -2.97
C GLY A 156 5.96 -15.20 -3.74
N MET A 157 4.95 -14.52 -3.20
CA MET A 157 4.48 -13.23 -3.72
C MET A 157 5.39 -12.10 -3.23
N LEU A 158 5.51 -11.05 -4.05
CA LEU A 158 6.20 -9.81 -3.73
C LEU A 158 5.20 -8.80 -3.16
N THR A 159 5.54 -8.15 -2.06
CA THR A 159 4.74 -7.05 -1.50
C THR A 159 5.19 -5.71 -2.07
N VAL A 160 4.23 -4.90 -2.54
CA VAL A 160 4.47 -3.49 -2.90
C VAL A 160 4.12 -2.63 -1.68
N PHE A 161 5.15 -2.19 -0.95
CA PHE A 161 4.96 -1.35 0.23
C PHE A 161 4.72 0.12 -0.14
N PRO A 162 4.06 0.91 0.70
CA PRO A 162 4.00 2.36 0.49
C PRO A 162 5.39 2.98 0.66
N ALA A 163 5.60 4.13 0.02
CA ALA A 163 6.70 5.04 0.26
C ALA A 163 6.18 6.48 0.40
N PHE A 164 7.04 7.37 0.87
CA PHE A 164 6.66 8.75 1.11
C PHE A 164 6.40 9.51 -0.20
N ALA A 165 5.32 10.28 -0.21
CA ALA A 165 4.84 11.03 -1.35
C ALA A 165 4.90 12.56 -1.14
N GLY A 166 5.54 13.03 -0.06
CA GLY A 166 5.65 14.45 0.26
C GLY A 166 4.51 15.01 1.12
N HIS A 167 3.44 14.26 1.35
CA HIS A 167 2.29 14.70 2.15
C HIS A 167 2.59 14.62 3.64
N VAL A 168 2.42 15.72 4.37
CA VAL A 168 2.80 15.83 5.79
C VAL A 168 1.68 16.46 6.63
N PRO A 169 1.65 16.21 7.95
CA PRO A 169 0.76 16.92 8.86
C PRO A 169 1.00 18.44 8.81
N ARG A 170 -0.07 19.23 8.90
CA ARG A 170 -0.01 20.70 8.83
C ARG A 170 0.90 21.31 9.88
N ASN A 171 1.03 20.62 11.01
CA ASN A 171 1.82 21.04 12.15
C ASN A 171 3.32 20.77 12.01
N LEU A 172 3.79 20.20 10.89
CA LEU A 172 5.22 19.93 10.68
C LEU A 172 6.06 21.21 10.85
N THR A 173 5.57 22.36 10.38
CA THR A 173 6.27 23.65 10.49
C THR A 173 6.35 24.20 11.92
N ARG A 174 5.55 23.68 12.86
CA ARG A 174 5.75 23.96 14.30
C ARG A 174 7.07 23.37 14.79
N VAL A 175 7.40 22.17 14.32
CA VAL A 175 8.63 21.45 14.72
C VAL A 175 9.81 21.88 13.86
N TYR A 176 9.58 22.06 12.56
CA TYR A 176 10.58 22.47 11.58
C TYR A 176 10.16 23.80 10.92
N PRO A 177 10.34 24.95 11.59
CA PRO A 177 9.86 26.25 11.11
C PRO A 177 10.51 26.72 9.80
N ASN A 178 11.69 26.18 9.46
CA ASN A 178 12.39 26.47 8.21
C ASN A 178 12.05 25.48 7.08
N ALA A 179 11.15 24.52 7.31
CA ALA A 179 10.73 23.58 6.29
C ALA A 179 9.97 24.31 5.18
N THR A 180 10.33 24.03 3.92
CA THR A 180 9.65 24.60 2.76
C THR A 180 8.43 23.73 2.44
N VAL A 181 7.26 24.22 2.83
CA VAL A 181 5.98 23.51 2.67
C VAL A 181 5.03 24.35 1.81
N THR A 182 4.42 23.71 0.82
CA THR A 182 3.30 24.26 0.06
C THR A 182 2.01 23.49 0.40
N HIS A 183 0.90 23.87 -0.23
CA HIS A 183 -0.38 23.21 -0.06
C HIS A 183 -0.89 22.72 -1.40
N LEU A 184 -1.37 21.47 -1.42
CA LEU A 184 -2.11 20.97 -2.56
C LEU A 184 -3.44 21.71 -2.71
N SER A 185 -4.07 21.59 -3.88
CA SER A 185 -5.40 22.17 -4.13
C SER A 185 -6.48 21.53 -3.24
N SER A 186 -7.67 22.12 -3.23
CA SER A 186 -8.87 21.41 -2.76
C SER A 186 -9.20 20.27 -3.72
N TRP A 187 -9.63 19.12 -3.19
CA TRP A 187 -10.04 17.96 -3.96
C TRP A 187 -11.56 17.73 -3.85
N VAL A 188 -12.24 17.60 -4.99
CA VAL A 188 -13.67 17.22 -5.14
C VAL A 188 -14.61 17.97 -4.17
N GLY A 189 -14.40 19.28 -4.01
CA GLY A 189 -15.28 20.15 -3.22
C GLY A 189 -15.06 20.12 -1.70
N PHE A 190 -14.10 19.34 -1.19
CA PHE A 190 -13.71 19.41 0.22
C PHE A 190 -12.95 20.71 0.51
N ASN A 191 -13.36 21.43 1.55
CA ASN A 191 -12.62 22.62 1.99
C ASN A 191 -11.26 22.25 2.61
N CYS A 192 -10.42 23.25 2.86
CA CYS A 192 -9.09 23.04 3.44
C CYS A 192 -9.09 22.58 4.92
N THR A 193 -10.25 22.35 5.54
CA THR A 193 -10.30 21.59 6.81
C THR A 193 -10.06 20.11 6.55
N TYR A 194 -10.48 19.59 5.40
CA TYR A 194 -10.42 18.16 5.09
C TYR A 194 -9.56 17.81 3.86
N SER A 195 -9.11 18.80 3.10
CA SER A 195 -8.23 18.66 1.93
C SER A 195 -7.10 19.69 2.01
N CYS A 196 -6.52 20.14 0.89
CA CYS A 196 -5.42 21.10 0.85
C CYS A 196 -4.20 20.65 1.66
N THR A 197 -3.88 19.36 1.56
CA THR A 197 -2.83 18.71 2.36
C THR A 197 -1.50 19.42 2.17
N SER A 198 -0.79 19.61 3.28
CA SER A 198 0.56 20.17 3.28
C SER A 198 1.50 19.24 2.51
N PHE A 199 2.25 19.83 1.58
CA PHE A 199 3.19 19.15 0.71
C PHE A 199 4.59 19.69 0.98
N LEU A 200 5.47 18.83 1.45
CA LEU A 200 6.88 19.14 1.68
C LEU A 200 7.58 19.24 0.32
N GLU A 201 8.27 20.34 0.08
CA GLU A 201 8.94 20.57 -1.20
C GLU A 201 10.07 19.56 -1.43
N PRO A 202 10.26 19.09 -2.67
CA PRO A 202 11.21 18.01 -2.99
C PRO A 202 12.67 18.39 -2.75
N GLU A 203 12.99 19.68 -2.72
CA GLU A 203 14.35 20.18 -2.44
C GLU A 203 14.60 20.41 -0.95
N ASP A 204 13.57 20.32 -0.11
CA ASP A 204 13.75 20.41 1.33
C ASP A 204 14.48 19.15 1.84
N PRO A 205 15.58 19.29 2.60
CA PRO A 205 16.31 18.14 3.14
C PRO A 205 15.47 17.19 4.00
N LEU A 206 14.35 17.66 4.56
CA LEU A 206 13.43 16.81 5.31
C LEU A 206 12.70 15.79 4.43
N PHE A 207 12.57 16.04 3.12
CA PHE A 207 11.85 15.12 2.23
C PHE A 207 12.51 13.74 2.23
N ILE A 208 13.82 13.71 1.99
CA ILE A 208 14.61 12.47 2.00
C ILE A 208 14.65 11.88 3.41
N LYS A 209 14.81 12.70 4.46
CA LYS A 209 14.88 12.21 5.84
C LYS A 209 13.60 11.51 6.29
N ILE A 210 12.44 12.12 6.05
CA ILE A 210 11.14 11.55 6.42
C ILE A 210 10.86 10.31 5.57
N GLY A 211 11.09 10.39 4.25
CA GLY A 211 10.84 9.25 3.36
C GLY A 211 11.72 8.04 3.68
N ALA A 212 13.02 8.26 3.92
CA ALA A 212 13.93 7.20 4.32
C ALA A 212 13.56 6.62 5.70
N ALA A 213 13.16 7.46 6.66
CA ALA A 213 12.72 6.97 7.97
C ALA A 213 11.49 6.05 7.86
N PHE A 214 10.52 6.41 7.02
CA PHE A 214 9.35 5.58 6.78
C PHE A 214 9.68 4.24 6.12
N VAL A 215 10.50 4.25 5.06
CA VAL A 215 10.93 3.01 4.40
C VAL A 215 11.76 2.12 5.33
N ASN A 216 12.68 2.71 6.12
CA ASN A 216 13.47 1.97 7.11
C ASN A 216 12.58 1.30 8.16
N GLU A 217 11.58 2.02 8.69
CA GLU A 217 10.68 1.45 9.69
C GLU A 217 9.81 0.33 9.10
N TYR A 218 9.28 0.51 7.87
CA TYR A 218 8.56 -0.54 7.15
C TYR A 218 9.44 -1.79 6.95
N ASN A 219 10.67 -1.59 6.47
CA ASN A 219 11.62 -2.67 6.23
C ASN A 219 12.05 -3.37 7.53
N TYR A 220 12.19 -2.63 8.62
CA TYR A 220 12.52 -3.19 9.93
C TYR A 220 11.39 -4.09 10.45
N LEU A 221 10.14 -3.63 10.36
CA LEU A 221 8.98 -4.38 10.88
C LEU A 221 8.61 -5.56 9.99
N PHE A 222 8.67 -5.40 8.68
CA PHE A 222 8.09 -6.34 7.73
C PHE A 222 9.11 -6.98 6.78
N GLY A 223 10.41 -6.67 6.84
CA GLY A 223 11.35 -7.00 5.75
C GLY A 223 11.02 -6.25 4.46
N THR A 224 11.69 -6.57 3.35
CA THR A 224 11.44 -5.91 2.05
C THR A 224 11.53 -6.87 0.87
N ASP A 225 10.72 -6.60 -0.16
CA ASP A 225 10.82 -7.18 -1.50
C ASP A 225 11.38 -6.15 -2.51
N ASN A 226 11.85 -4.99 -2.02
CA ASN A 226 12.44 -3.86 -2.74
C ASN A 226 11.48 -3.15 -3.72
N ILE A 227 10.17 -3.26 -3.53
CA ILE A 227 9.16 -2.64 -4.40
C ILE A 227 8.29 -1.70 -3.57
N TYR A 228 8.23 -0.44 -3.99
CA TYR A 228 7.57 0.64 -3.24
C TYR A 228 6.66 1.46 -4.15
N ASN A 229 5.45 1.78 -3.71
CA ASN A 229 4.53 2.66 -4.42
C ASN A 229 4.42 4.03 -3.71
N SER A 230 4.43 5.09 -4.50
CA SER A 230 4.30 6.47 -4.03
C SER A 230 3.70 7.33 -5.15
N ASP A 231 2.66 8.09 -4.83
CA ASP A 231 1.90 8.90 -5.79
C ASP A 231 1.70 10.32 -5.23
N LEU A 232 2.50 11.27 -5.69
CA LEU A 232 2.53 12.63 -5.13
C LEU A 232 1.28 13.45 -5.50
N PHE A 233 0.78 13.25 -6.72
CA PHE A 233 -0.19 14.13 -7.36
C PHE A 233 -1.39 13.37 -7.94
N ASN A 234 -1.79 12.25 -7.33
CA ASN A 234 -2.95 11.49 -7.78
C ASN A 234 -4.22 12.37 -7.70
N GLU A 235 -4.78 12.71 -8.86
CA GLU A 235 -5.90 13.66 -9.00
C GLU A 235 -5.66 15.05 -8.39
N MET A 236 -4.39 15.43 -8.20
CA MET A 236 -4.00 16.74 -7.71
C MET A 236 -3.16 17.44 -8.77
N THR A 237 -3.35 18.75 -8.94
CA THR A 237 -2.51 19.52 -9.86
C THR A 237 -1.23 19.94 -9.14
N PRO A 238 -0.03 19.61 -9.65
CA PRO A 238 1.22 20.14 -9.11
C PRO A 238 1.21 21.67 -9.16
N LYS A 239 1.97 22.34 -8.28
CA LYS A 239 2.00 23.81 -8.22
C LYS A 239 2.48 24.49 -9.52
N THR A 240 3.17 23.76 -10.38
CA THR A 240 3.66 24.23 -11.68
C THR A 240 3.79 23.04 -12.64
N SER A 241 3.63 23.31 -13.94
CA SER A 241 3.90 22.36 -15.02
C SER A 241 5.35 22.39 -15.52
N ASP A 242 6.23 23.17 -14.88
CA ASP A 242 7.67 23.21 -15.21
C ASP A 242 8.30 21.81 -15.11
N PRO A 243 8.82 21.24 -16.22
CA PRO A 243 9.46 19.93 -16.22
C PRO A 243 10.62 19.81 -15.24
N THR A 244 11.33 20.90 -14.96
CA THR A 244 12.44 20.92 -13.99
C THR A 244 11.93 20.63 -12.58
N TYR A 245 10.84 21.27 -12.19
CA TYR A 245 10.19 21.02 -10.90
C TYR A 245 9.64 19.60 -10.82
N LEU A 246 8.93 19.13 -11.84
CA LEU A 246 8.37 17.78 -11.87
C LEU A 246 9.46 16.70 -11.83
N GLY A 247 10.58 16.92 -12.50
CA GLY A 247 11.76 16.06 -12.42
C GLY A 247 12.36 16.00 -11.01
N LYS A 248 12.42 17.14 -10.30
CA LYS A 248 12.85 17.17 -8.89
C LYS A 248 11.89 16.42 -7.97
N CYS A 249 10.59 16.52 -8.18
CA CYS A 249 9.59 15.74 -7.43
C CYS A 249 9.81 14.24 -7.56
N GLY A 250 9.93 13.73 -8.80
CA GLY A 250 10.18 12.31 -9.02
C GLY A 250 11.53 11.86 -8.48
N LYS A 251 12.56 12.69 -8.65
CA LYS A 251 13.90 12.44 -8.10
C LYS A 251 13.87 12.32 -6.57
N ALA A 252 13.20 13.24 -5.87
CA ALA A 252 13.16 13.24 -4.41
C ALA A 252 12.47 12.00 -3.85
N VAL A 253 11.38 11.53 -4.47
CA VAL A 253 10.73 10.26 -4.08
C VAL A 253 11.69 9.09 -4.27
N TYR A 254 12.29 8.96 -5.45
CA TYR A 254 13.23 7.88 -5.70
C TYR A 254 14.43 7.91 -4.76
N GLU A 255 15.04 9.08 -4.52
CA GLU A 255 16.17 9.24 -3.61
C GLU A 255 15.79 8.94 -2.15
N SER A 256 14.56 9.26 -1.73
CA SER A 256 14.08 8.91 -0.39
C SER A 256 13.95 7.40 -0.18
N ILE A 257 13.52 6.67 -1.22
CA ILE A 257 13.49 5.19 -1.22
C ILE A 257 14.92 4.66 -1.21
N ALA A 258 15.75 5.12 -2.15
CA ALA A 258 17.13 4.64 -2.32
C ALA A 258 18.02 4.90 -1.09
N ALA A 259 17.75 5.95 -0.33
CA ALA A 259 18.45 6.26 0.92
C ALA A 259 18.20 5.22 2.03
N ALA A 260 17.09 4.50 1.99
CA ALA A 260 16.75 3.43 2.94
C ALA A 260 16.96 2.02 2.34
N ASP A 261 16.65 1.85 1.05
CA ASP A 261 16.84 0.61 0.29
C ASP A 261 17.50 0.91 -1.06
N PRO A 262 18.83 0.72 -1.20
CA PRO A 262 19.54 0.95 -2.46
C PRO A 262 19.10 0.07 -3.64
N LYS A 263 18.32 -0.99 -3.39
CA LYS A 263 17.72 -1.85 -4.44
C LYS A 263 16.26 -1.49 -4.72
N GLY A 264 15.74 -0.47 -4.04
CA GLY A 264 14.35 -0.06 -4.11
C GLY A 264 13.93 0.34 -5.51
N ILE A 265 12.80 -0.22 -5.93
CA ILE A 265 12.12 0.07 -7.18
C ILE A 265 10.87 0.88 -6.83
N TRP A 266 10.73 2.05 -7.44
CA TRP A 266 9.49 2.80 -7.41
C TRP A 266 8.53 2.23 -8.46
N TYR A 267 7.42 1.66 -7.99
CA TYR A 267 6.37 0.97 -8.73
C TYR A 267 5.20 1.89 -9.05
#